data_AF-A0A9E5YBL5-F1
#
_entry.id   AF-A0A9E5YBL5-F1
#
_cell.length_a   1.000
_cell.length_b   1.000
_cell.length_c   1.000
_cell.angle_alpha   90.00
_cell.angle_beta   90.00
_cell.angle_gamma   90.00
#
_symmetry.space_group_name_H-M   'P 1'
#
loop_
_entity.id
_entity.type
_entity.pdbx_description
1 polymer ?
#
loop_
_entity_poly.entity_id
_entity_poly.type
_entity_poly.pdbx_seq_one_letter_code
_entity_poly.pdbx_strand_id
1 'polypeptide(L)'
;MEMPDVKQKWPNSINEVTIGATKEEGGTRSHIITIGGANTLPFLYLEGSIPHPPVIAMEVWDVTPPDWPEELRKHFSEVWDDPGKWAKKCVDEFEADLI
;
A
#
# COMPACT_ATOMS: atom_id res chain seq x y z
N MET A 1 30.88 -28.87 13.64
CA MET A 1 30.91 -27.48 14.12
C MET A 1 29.46 -26.99 14.12
N GLU A 2 28.95 -26.56 15.27
CA GLU A 2 27.60 -26.00 15.36
C GLU A 2 27.58 -24.61 14.68
N MET A 3 26.51 -24.31 13.97
CA MET A 3 26.32 -22.96 13.43
C MET A 3 25.93 -22.02 14.57
N PRO A 4 26.63 -20.88 14.74
CA PRO A 4 26.25 -19.90 15.75
C PRO A 4 24.90 -19.26 15.41
N ASP A 5 24.08 -19.01 16.43
CA ASP A 5 22.87 -18.20 16.28
C ASP A 5 23.27 -16.73 16.10
N VAL A 6 22.89 -16.17 14.95
CA VAL A 6 23.20 -14.79 14.55
C VAL A 6 22.00 -13.85 14.64
N LYS A 7 20.85 -14.36 15.13
CA LYS A 7 19.61 -13.58 15.22
C LYS A 7 19.75 -12.42 16.20
N GLN A 8 19.28 -11.25 15.77
CA GLN A 8 19.20 -10.08 16.64
C GLN A 8 17.88 -10.03 17.41
N LYS A 9 17.91 -9.34 18.56
CA LYS A 9 16.71 -9.02 19.34
C LYS A 9 16.43 -7.54 19.23
N TRP A 10 15.27 -7.21 18.69
CA TRP A 10 14.85 -5.83 18.47
C TRP A 10 13.98 -5.36 19.66
N PRO A 11 14.38 -4.30 20.38
CA PRO A 11 13.70 -3.89 21.62
C PRO A 11 12.35 -3.22 21.38
N ASN A 12 12.09 -2.71 20.16
CA ASN A 12 10.89 -1.97 19.81
C ASN A 12 10.39 -2.37 18.42
N SER A 13 9.10 -2.13 18.17
CA SER A 13 8.46 -2.30 16.87
C SER A 13 8.17 -0.94 16.23
N ILE A 14 8.02 -0.92 14.91
CA ILE A 14 7.47 0.23 14.18
C ILE A 14 5.99 0.42 14.57
N ASN A 15 5.54 1.66 14.68
CA ASN A 15 4.14 1.97 14.94
C ASN A 15 3.22 1.36 13.87
N GLU A 16 2.06 0.89 14.30
CA GLU A 16 1.00 0.49 13.39
C GLU A 16 0.09 1.68 13.07
N VAL A 17 -0.31 1.80 11.80
CA VAL A 17 -1.23 2.82 11.32
C VAL A 17 -2.32 2.14 10.50
N THR A 18 -3.57 2.35 10.90
CA THR A 18 -4.75 1.89 10.17
C THR A 18 -5.31 3.01 9.31
N ILE A 19 -5.54 2.70 8.04
CA ILE A 19 -6.02 3.61 7.01
C ILE A 19 -7.42 3.16 6.57
N GLY A 20 -8.37 4.10 6.60
CA GLY A 20 -9.77 3.87 6.26
C GLY A 20 -10.64 3.53 7.48
N ALA A 21 -11.95 3.48 7.25
CA ALA A 21 -12.95 3.06 8.22
C ALA A 21 -14.12 2.40 7.48
N THR A 22 -14.54 1.24 7.95
CA THR A 22 -15.72 0.52 7.43
C THR A 22 -17.02 1.12 7.95
N LYS A 23 -18.16 0.64 7.44
CA LYS A 23 -19.48 1.07 7.91
C LYS A 23 -19.70 0.84 9.41
N GLU A 24 -19.13 -0.24 9.96
CA GLU A 24 -19.23 -0.56 11.40
C GLU A 24 -18.45 0.44 12.27
N GLU A 25 -17.40 1.04 11.70
CA GLU A 25 -16.55 2.05 12.33
C GLU A 25 -16.99 3.48 11.99
N GLY A 26 -18.14 3.64 11.32
CA GLY A 26 -18.70 4.95 10.93
C GLY A 26 -18.18 5.53 9.61
N GLY A 27 -17.39 4.77 8.85
CA GLY A 27 -16.89 5.14 7.52
C GLY A 27 -17.69 4.54 6.36
N THR A 28 -17.12 4.65 5.16
CA THR A 28 -17.73 4.16 3.91
C THR A 28 -16.83 3.21 3.11
N ARG A 29 -15.64 2.87 3.63
CA ARG A 29 -14.71 1.96 2.95
C ARG A 29 -15.22 0.52 3.08
N SER A 30 -14.92 -0.31 2.07
CA SER A 30 -15.26 -1.74 2.11
C SER A 30 -14.37 -2.54 3.04
N HIS A 31 -13.14 -2.09 3.28
CA HIS A 31 -12.16 -2.68 4.18
C HIS A 31 -11.19 -1.58 4.68
N ILE A 32 -10.37 -1.94 5.67
CA ILE A 32 -9.27 -1.14 6.21
C ILE A 32 -7.93 -1.77 5.84
N ILE A 33 -6.88 -0.96 5.82
CA ILE A 33 -5.50 -1.41 5.64
C ILE A 33 -4.68 -0.95 6.83
N THR A 34 -3.97 -1.87 7.47
CA THR A 34 -3.02 -1.56 8.55
C THR A 34 -1.60 -1.79 8.04
N ILE A 35 -0.72 -0.82 8.27
CA ILE A 35 0.70 -0.87 7.89
C ILE A 35 1.58 -0.71 9.14
N GLY A 36 2.84 -1.13 9.04
CA GLY A 36 3.82 -1.01 10.12
C GLY A 36 3.90 -2.27 10.98
N GLY A 37 4.15 -2.12 12.29
CA GLY A 37 4.21 -3.23 13.25
C GLY A 37 5.47 -4.11 13.18
N ALA A 38 6.34 -3.90 12.19
CA ALA A 38 7.56 -4.69 12.04
C ALA A 38 8.52 -4.51 13.23
N ASN A 39 9.10 -5.61 13.72
CA ASN A 39 10.13 -5.62 14.77
C ASN A 39 11.39 -6.37 14.33
N THR A 40 11.77 -6.18 13.07
CA THR A 40 12.96 -6.74 12.44
C THR A 40 13.34 -5.88 11.23
N LEU A 41 14.47 -6.16 10.60
CA LEU A 41 14.85 -5.56 9.32
C LEU A 41 13.90 -6.00 8.19
N PRO A 42 13.78 -5.22 7.10
CA PRO A 42 12.89 -5.55 5.98
C PRO A 42 13.09 -6.97 5.47
N PHE A 43 11.99 -7.74 5.45
CA PHE A 43 11.92 -9.15 5.01
C PHE A 43 12.77 -10.15 5.80
N LEU A 44 13.29 -9.79 6.97
CA LEU A 44 14.10 -10.67 7.81
C LEU A 44 13.26 -11.40 8.87
N TYR A 45 12.39 -12.30 8.40
CA TYR A 45 11.40 -13.03 9.21
C TYR A 45 12.00 -14.00 10.25
N LEU A 46 13.28 -14.35 10.13
CA LEU A 46 13.91 -15.35 10.99
C LEU A 46 14.13 -14.85 12.43
N GLU A 47 14.18 -13.54 12.62
CA GLU A 47 14.51 -12.88 13.90
C GLU A 47 13.46 -11.87 14.38
N GLY A 48 12.33 -11.79 13.70
CA GLY A 48 11.18 -11.01 14.14
C GLY A 48 9.97 -11.19 13.22
N SER A 49 8.91 -10.46 13.54
CA SER A 49 7.64 -10.40 12.82
C SER A 49 7.54 -9.16 11.94
N ILE A 50 6.95 -9.34 10.75
CA ILE A 50 6.51 -8.28 9.85
C ILE A 50 5.02 -8.57 9.61
N PRO A 51 4.12 -8.07 10.48
CA PRO A 51 2.72 -8.50 10.50
C PRO A 51 1.92 -7.99 9.30
N HIS A 52 2.34 -6.86 8.71
CA HIS A 52 1.69 -6.23 7.58
C HIS A 52 2.65 -6.16 6.38
N PRO A 53 2.25 -6.66 5.19
CA PRO A 53 3.05 -6.48 3.99
C PRO A 53 3.09 -5.00 3.56
N PRO A 54 4.10 -4.57 2.80
CA PRO A 54 4.06 -3.30 2.11
C PRO A 54 2.85 -3.23 1.17
N VAL A 55 2.25 -2.06 1.04
CA VAL A 55 1.10 -1.79 0.17
C VAL A 55 1.45 -0.73 -0.87
N ILE A 56 0.78 -0.77 -2.02
CA ILE A 56 1.03 0.12 -3.16
C ILE A 56 -0.21 0.99 -3.40
N ALA A 57 -0.01 2.31 -3.29
CA ALA A 57 -1.01 3.30 -3.69
C ALA A 57 -0.77 3.73 -5.15
N MET A 58 -1.84 3.94 -5.90
CA MET A 58 -1.77 4.50 -7.25
C MET A 58 -2.29 5.93 -7.28
N GLU A 59 -1.50 6.81 -7.89
CA GLU A 59 -1.82 8.23 -7.98
C GLU A 59 -2.98 8.50 -8.95
N VAL A 60 -3.92 9.35 -8.52
CA VAL A 60 -5.05 9.83 -9.31
C VAL A 60 -5.12 11.35 -9.18
N TRP A 61 -5.14 12.05 -10.31
CA TRP A 61 -5.23 13.52 -10.33
C TRP A 61 -6.68 13.97 -10.53
N ASP A 62 -7.03 15.13 -9.98
CA ASP A 62 -8.30 15.81 -10.19
C ASP A 62 -8.34 16.61 -11.50
N VAL A 63 -7.20 16.67 -12.21
CA VAL A 63 -7.02 17.33 -13.50
C VAL A 63 -6.34 16.39 -14.49
N THR A 64 -6.65 16.54 -15.77
CA THR A 64 -5.93 15.82 -16.83
C THR A 64 -4.46 16.21 -16.83
N PRO A 65 -3.52 15.25 -16.70
CA PRO A 65 -2.10 15.56 -16.65
C PRO A 65 -1.60 16.06 -18.02
N PRO A 66 -1.06 17.29 -18.11
CA PRO A 66 -0.68 17.87 -19.39
C PRO A 66 0.62 17.28 -19.96
N ASP A 67 1.51 16.83 -19.09
CA ASP A 67 2.92 16.53 -19.37
C ASP A 67 3.30 15.07 -19.08
N TRP A 68 2.33 14.23 -18.73
CA TRP A 68 2.61 12.81 -18.50
C TRP A 68 3.14 12.12 -19.77
N PRO A 69 4.22 11.33 -19.65
CA PRO A 69 4.83 10.59 -20.77
C PRO A 69 3.84 9.66 -21.47
N GLU A 70 4.08 9.41 -22.77
CA GLU A 70 3.23 8.56 -23.62
C GLU A 70 2.97 7.18 -23.00
N GLU A 71 3.98 6.57 -22.38
CA GLU A 71 3.83 5.26 -21.72
C GLU A 71 2.76 5.25 -20.63
N LEU A 72 2.64 6.33 -19.83
CA LEU A 72 1.56 6.44 -18.85
C LEU A 72 0.21 6.71 -19.53
N ARG A 73 0.20 7.48 -20.63
CA ARG A 73 -1.04 7.77 -21.38
C ARG A 73 -1.69 6.50 -21.89
N LYS A 74 -0.90 5.52 -22.34
CA LYS A 74 -1.39 4.22 -22.84
C LYS A 74 -2.27 3.47 -21.83
N HIS A 75 -2.10 3.74 -20.54
CA HIS A 75 -2.80 3.05 -19.46
C HIS A 75 -3.90 3.86 -18.79
N PHE A 76 -3.93 5.19 -18.94
CA PHE A 76 -4.84 6.05 -18.17
C PHE A 76 -5.55 7.14 -18.97
N SER A 77 -5.16 7.38 -20.22
CA SER A 77 -5.68 8.53 -20.99
C SER A 77 -7.19 8.51 -21.21
N GLU A 78 -7.82 7.34 -21.18
CA GLU A 78 -9.25 7.15 -21.32
C GLU A 78 -10.06 7.47 -20.05
N VAL A 79 -9.39 7.68 -18.90
CA VAL A 79 -10.02 8.01 -17.61
C VAL A 79 -9.55 9.34 -17.02
N TRP A 80 -8.67 10.07 -17.68
CA TRP A 80 -8.08 11.33 -17.17
C TRP A 80 -9.06 12.49 -16.94
N ASP A 81 -10.26 12.43 -17.52
CA ASP A 81 -11.30 13.44 -17.34
C ASP A 81 -12.26 13.12 -16.17
N ASP A 82 -12.11 11.95 -15.55
CA ASP A 82 -12.97 11.46 -14.46
C ASP A 82 -12.15 10.75 -13.38
N PRO A 83 -11.79 11.47 -12.29
CA PRO A 83 -10.99 10.90 -11.19
C PRO A 83 -11.65 9.68 -10.53
N GLY A 84 -13.00 9.61 -10.54
CA GLY A 84 -13.73 8.47 -10.00
C GLY A 84 -13.54 7.21 -10.84
N LYS A 85 -13.61 7.33 -12.17
CA LYS A 85 -13.30 6.22 -13.08
C LYS A 85 -11.83 5.86 -13.04
N TRP A 86 -10.93 6.83 -12.92
CA TRP A 86 -9.50 6.57 -12.80
C TRP A 86 -9.19 5.77 -11.53
N ALA A 87 -9.67 6.22 -10.37
CA ALA A 87 -9.53 5.49 -9.11
C ALA A 87 -10.10 4.06 -9.22
N LYS A 88 -11.27 3.90 -9.86
CA LYS A 88 -11.87 2.59 -10.10
C LYS A 88 -10.98 1.71 -10.98
N LYS A 89 -10.41 2.25 -12.06
CA LYS A 89 -9.48 1.53 -12.95
C LYS A 89 -8.23 1.07 -12.20
N CYS A 90 -7.64 1.93 -11.36
CA CYS A 90 -6.50 1.59 -10.51
C CYS A 90 -6.79 0.39 -9.60
N VAL A 91 -7.97 0.32 -8.98
CA VAL A 91 -8.35 -0.82 -8.14
C VAL A 91 -8.71 -2.05 -8.97
N ASP A 92 -9.57 -1.92 -9.97
CA ASP A 92 -10.16 -3.06 -10.68
C ASP A 92 -9.20 -3.74 -11.68
N GLU A 93 -8.32 -2.97 -12.34
CA GLU A 93 -7.41 -3.49 -13.37
C GLU A 93 -5.96 -3.66 -12.88
N PHE A 94 -5.51 -2.78 -11.99
CA PHE A 94 -4.11 -2.76 -11.52
C PHE A 94 -3.94 -3.23 -10.07
N GLU A 95 -5.03 -3.64 -9.41
CA GLU A 95 -5.05 -4.20 -8.05
C GLU A 95 -4.39 -3.28 -7.01
N ALA A 96 -4.56 -1.97 -7.16
CA ALA A 96 -4.05 -1.00 -6.20
C ALA A 96 -4.65 -1.23 -4.80
N ASP A 97 -3.80 -1.27 -3.77
CA ASP A 97 -4.24 -1.38 -2.37
C ASP A 97 -4.92 -0.09 -1.90
N LEU A 98 -4.40 1.05 -2.37
CA LEU A 98 -4.83 2.40 -1.97
C LEU A 98 -4.90 3.32 -3.21
N ILE A 99 -5.68 4.39 -3.09
CA ILE A 99 -5.73 5.53 -4.02
C ILE A 99 -5.35 6.78 -3.25
#